data_AF-A0AAW6KI86-F1
#
_entry.id   AF-A0AAW6KI86-F1
#
_cell.length_a   1.000
_cell.length_b   1.000
_cell.length_c   1.000
_cell.angle_alpha   90.00
_cell.angle_beta   90.00
_cell.angle_gamma   90.00
#
_symmetry.space_group_name_H-M   'P 1'
#
loop_
_entity.id
_entity.type
_entity.pdbx_description
1 polymer ?
#
loop_
_entity_poly.entity_id
_entity_poly.type
_entity_poly.pdbx_seq_one_letter_code
_entity_poly.pdbx_strand_id
1 'polypeptide(L)'
;MNEDYILIRFGEISTKGKNRKLFVDRLKRNIKMVLRDFRNVRYESTRDRMTLVLNGEDAEAVMARLKNVFGIQSFSLAVKCRTDLESIKETALASVQEQYKPGDTFKVSTKRAYKQFELNTNEMNAEIGGHILRNTDDLTVDVHSPDIHLRIEIREDATYLTFRDEKGAGGLPVGSGGKAMLMISGGIDSPVAGFYAMKRGLEIEAVHFFSPPYTSERAKQKVIDLTKRLTAFGGDIKLHIVPFTKTQELIQKQIPENYSMTATRR
;
A
#
# COMPACT_ATOMS: atom_id res chain seq x y z
N MET A 1 6.33 15.61 18.10
CA MET A 1 4.85 15.63 18.05
C MET A 1 4.35 14.21 17.84
N ASN A 2 3.16 13.84 18.32
CA ASN A 2 2.64 12.50 18.01
C ASN A 2 2.17 12.46 16.55
N GLU A 3 2.92 11.76 15.71
CA GLU A 3 2.54 11.44 14.32
C GLU A 3 1.42 10.39 14.31
N ASP A 4 0.27 10.76 14.86
CA ASP A 4 -0.87 9.85 15.08
C ASP A 4 -1.60 9.47 13.79
N TYR A 5 -1.18 9.99 12.63
CA TYR A 5 -1.90 9.80 11.38
C TYR A 5 -0.99 9.26 10.28
N ILE A 6 -1.54 8.33 9.48
CA ILE A 6 -0.93 7.92 8.20
C ILE A 6 -1.88 8.29 7.08
N LEU A 7 -1.39 9.15 6.18
CA LEU A 7 -2.10 9.58 4.99
C LEU A 7 -1.80 8.64 3.82
N ILE A 8 -2.80 7.93 3.32
CA ILE A 8 -2.68 6.98 2.20
C ILE A 8 -3.22 7.62 0.92
N ARG A 9 -2.37 7.64 -0.11
CA ARG A 9 -2.68 8.16 -1.45
C ARG A 9 -2.88 6.98 -2.41
N PHE A 10 -4.04 6.99 -3.07
CA PHE A 10 -4.45 5.94 -4.00
C PHE A 10 -3.72 6.08 -5.34
N GLY A 11 -3.38 4.96 -5.99
CA GLY A 11 -2.76 4.97 -7.32
C GLY A 11 -3.72 5.14 -8.49
N GLU A 12 -3.61 4.24 -9.48
CA GLU A 12 -4.42 4.19 -10.71
C GLU A 12 -5.94 4.13 -10.47
N ILE A 13 -6.37 3.96 -9.22
CA ILE A 13 -7.75 4.04 -8.77
C ILE A 13 -8.36 5.43 -9.09
N SER A 14 -7.55 6.48 -9.10
CA SER A 14 -8.01 7.86 -9.34
C SER A 14 -8.53 8.12 -10.76
N THR A 15 -8.19 7.29 -11.75
CA THR A 15 -8.60 7.43 -13.16
C THR A 15 -9.88 6.68 -13.52
N LYS A 16 -10.34 5.74 -12.67
CA LYS A 16 -11.51 4.89 -12.93
C LYS A 16 -12.80 5.53 -12.38
N GLY A 17 -13.36 6.47 -13.13
CA GLY A 17 -14.53 7.29 -12.78
C GLY A 17 -15.65 6.59 -11.99
N LYS A 18 -16.54 5.84 -12.65
CA LYS A 18 -17.80 5.33 -12.06
C LYS A 18 -17.62 4.27 -10.96
N ASN A 19 -16.49 3.55 -10.92
CA ASN A 19 -16.26 2.44 -9.98
C ASN A 19 -15.38 2.80 -8.78
N ARG A 20 -14.96 4.07 -8.65
CA ARG A 20 -13.96 4.49 -7.64
C ARG A 20 -14.32 4.12 -6.20
N LYS A 21 -15.58 4.30 -5.80
CA LYS A 21 -16.03 3.94 -4.44
C LYS A 21 -15.78 2.46 -4.13
N LEU A 22 -16.09 1.57 -5.08
CA LEU A 22 -15.84 0.13 -4.96
C LEU A 22 -14.34 -0.17 -4.76
N PHE A 23 -13.47 0.51 -5.50
CA PHE A 23 -12.02 0.37 -5.34
C PHE A 23 -11.54 0.84 -3.97
N VAL A 24 -12.01 2.00 -3.50
CA VAL A 24 -11.65 2.53 -2.18
C VAL A 24 -12.13 1.60 -1.06
N ASP A 25 -13.37 1.10 -1.15
CA ASP A 25 -13.93 0.16 -0.17
C ASP A 25 -13.18 -1.18 -0.19
N ARG A 26 -12.76 -1.66 -1.36
CA ARG A 26 -11.91 -2.86 -1.48
C ARG A 26 -10.53 -2.63 -0.87
N LEU A 27 -9.89 -1.51 -1.17
CA LEU A 27 -8.60 -1.15 -0.58
C LEU A 27 -8.70 -1.06 0.95
N LYS A 28 -9.75 -0.42 1.48
CA LYS A 28 -10.01 -0.34 2.93
C LYS A 28 -10.11 -1.72 3.57
N ARG A 29 -10.80 -2.66 2.94
CA ARG A 29 -10.87 -4.06 3.42
C ARG A 29 -9.49 -4.72 3.42
N ASN A 30 -8.73 -4.58 2.33
CA ASN A 30 -7.40 -5.18 2.23
C ASN A 30 -6.44 -4.63 3.30
N ILE A 31 -6.46 -3.32 3.52
CA ILE A 31 -5.66 -2.68 4.57
C ILE A 31 -6.08 -3.21 5.95
N LYS A 32 -7.38 -3.30 6.24
CA LYS A 32 -7.88 -3.86 7.50
C LYS A 32 -7.42 -5.30 7.75
N MET A 33 -7.38 -6.13 6.71
CA MET A 33 -6.89 -7.51 6.84
C MET A 33 -5.39 -7.56 7.16
N VAL A 34 -4.59 -6.74 6.48
CA VAL A 34 -3.14 -6.68 6.67
C VAL A 34 -2.75 -6.06 8.02
N LEU A 35 -3.57 -5.13 8.52
CA LEU A 35 -3.40 -4.45 9.81
C LEU A 35 -4.25 -5.06 10.93
N ARG A 36 -4.75 -6.30 10.80
CA ARG A 36 -5.63 -6.93 11.80
C ARG A 36 -5.03 -7.04 13.20
N ASP A 37 -3.70 -7.00 13.30
CA ASP A 37 -2.96 -7.08 14.55
C ASP A 37 -2.93 -5.72 15.29
N PHE A 38 -3.19 -4.60 14.59
CA PHE A 38 -3.20 -3.23 15.13
C PHE A 38 -4.63 -2.77 15.40
N ARG A 39 -5.19 -3.20 16.54
CA ARG A 39 -6.62 -3.08 16.84
C ARG A 39 -7.08 -1.66 17.12
N ASN A 40 -6.18 -0.78 17.52
CA ASN A 40 -6.53 0.60 17.85
C ASN A 40 -6.58 1.51 16.62
N VAL A 41 -6.10 1.04 15.45
CA VAL A 41 -6.11 1.83 14.22
C VAL A 41 -7.55 2.12 13.77
N ARG A 42 -7.88 3.40 13.60
CA ARG A 42 -9.13 3.84 12.99
C ARG A 42 -8.93 4.23 11.54
N TYR A 43 -9.95 3.98 10.71
CA TYR A 43 -9.87 4.13 9.26
C TYR A 43 -10.87 5.17 8.77
N GLU A 44 -10.38 6.35 8.46
CA GLU A 44 -11.15 7.44 7.86
C GLU A 44 -10.92 7.46 6.36
N SER A 45 -11.98 7.57 5.57
CA SER A 45 -11.87 7.47 4.11
C SER A 45 -12.68 8.56 3.47
N THR A 46 -12.05 9.33 2.60
CA THR A 46 -12.71 10.34 1.76
C THR A 46 -12.62 9.91 0.30
N ARG A 47 -13.16 10.73 -0.61
CA ARG A 47 -13.12 10.45 -2.06
C ARG A 47 -11.71 10.24 -2.62
N ASP A 48 -10.73 10.95 -2.07
CA ASP A 48 -9.38 11.07 -2.66
C ASP A 48 -8.26 10.42 -1.85
N ARG A 49 -8.53 10.00 -0.62
CA ARG A 49 -7.52 9.42 0.28
C ARG A 49 -8.15 8.59 1.38
N MET A 50 -7.28 7.87 2.10
CA MET A 50 -7.60 7.28 3.38
C MET A 50 -6.63 7.81 4.42
N THR A 51 -7.14 8.12 5.60
CA THR A 51 -6.35 8.51 6.76
C THR A 51 -6.48 7.38 7.79
N LEU A 52 -5.35 6.88 8.27
CA LEU A 52 -5.31 6.00 9.43
C LEU A 52 -5.04 6.86 10.65
N VAL A 53 -5.78 6.62 11.73
CA VAL A 53 -5.48 7.20 13.06
C VAL A 53 -4.90 6.08 13.91
N LEU A 54 -3.63 6.21 14.30
CA LEU A 54 -2.85 5.15 14.94
C LEU A 54 -3.28 4.88 16.38
N ASN A 55 -3.72 5.90 17.13
CA ASN A 55 -4.17 5.79 18.52
C ASN A 55 -3.15 5.02 19.41
N GLY A 56 -1.87 5.39 19.32
CA GLY A 56 -0.78 4.80 20.11
C GLY A 56 -0.18 3.51 19.54
N GLU A 57 -0.63 3.04 18.38
CA GLU A 57 0.03 1.95 17.64
C GLU A 57 1.35 2.44 17.02
N ASP A 58 2.34 1.56 16.95
CA ASP A 58 3.65 1.85 16.37
C ASP A 58 3.52 2.19 14.86
N ALA A 59 3.81 3.46 14.55
CA ALA A 59 3.80 4.01 13.21
C ALA A 59 4.67 3.22 12.23
N GLU A 60 5.91 2.88 12.62
CA GLU A 60 6.86 2.20 11.75
C GLU A 60 6.38 0.78 11.43
N ALA A 61 5.87 0.07 12.44
CA ALA A 61 5.32 -1.27 12.28
C ALA A 61 4.09 -1.29 11.36
N VAL A 62 3.19 -0.30 11.50
CA VAL A 62 2.03 -0.14 10.61
C VAL A 62 2.48 0.16 9.18
N MET A 63 3.40 1.12 9.01
CA MET A 63 3.96 1.50 7.71
C MET A 63 4.64 0.34 6.99
N ALA A 64 5.40 -0.49 7.72
CA ALA A 64 6.05 -1.68 7.16
C ALA A 64 5.05 -2.66 6.55
N ARG A 65 3.87 -2.82 7.17
CA ARG A 65 2.79 -3.66 6.63
C ARG A 65 2.10 -3.02 5.42
N LEU A 66 1.91 -1.69 5.43
CA LEU A 66 1.28 -0.95 4.32
C LEU A 66 2.09 -1.02 3.02
N LYS A 67 3.43 -1.14 3.08
CA LYS A 67 4.30 -1.24 1.89
C LYS A 67 3.88 -2.36 0.93
N ASN A 68 3.27 -3.43 1.42
CA ASN A 68 2.90 -4.61 0.63
C ASN A 68 1.45 -4.57 0.10
N VAL A 69 0.66 -3.55 0.42
CA VAL A 69 -0.75 -3.51 0.03
C VAL A 69 -0.92 -2.95 -1.38
N PHE A 70 -1.37 -3.78 -2.31
CA PHE A 70 -1.69 -3.33 -3.66
C PHE A 70 -2.86 -2.33 -3.68
N GLY A 71 -2.74 -1.31 -4.53
CA GLY A 71 -3.66 -0.17 -4.61
C GLY A 71 -3.14 1.09 -3.90
N ILE A 72 -2.17 0.97 -2.99
CA ILE A 72 -1.49 2.11 -2.36
C ILE A 72 -0.36 2.59 -3.27
N GLN A 73 -0.43 3.84 -3.73
CA GLN A 73 0.66 4.45 -4.50
C GLN A 73 1.74 5.00 -3.59
N SER A 74 1.33 5.76 -2.59
CA SER A 74 2.21 6.26 -1.55
C SER A 74 1.44 6.48 -0.26
N PHE A 75 2.18 6.59 0.83
CA PHE A 75 1.64 6.98 2.11
C PHE A 75 2.70 7.74 2.93
N SER A 76 2.25 8.50 3.92
CA SER A 76 3.12 9.34 4.73
C SER A 76 2.61 9.41 6.14
N LEU A 77 3.52 9.54 7.09
CA LEU A 77 3.15 10.08 8.41
C LEU A 77 2.66 11.50 8.24
N ALA A 78 1.64 11.82 9.02
CA ALA A 78 0.95 13.08 8.94
C ALA A 78 0.72 13.64 10.35
N VAL A 79 0.93 14.94 10.47
CA VAL A 79 0.52 15.71 11.64
C VAL A 79 -0.75 16.48 11.27
N LYS A 80 -1.72 16.49 12.18
CA LYS A 80 -3.00 17.19 12.01
C LYS A 80 -3.01 18.43 12.90
N CYS A 81 -3.37 19.57 12.32
CA CYS A 81 -3.59 20.81 13.07
C CYS A 81 -4.89 21.50 12.64
N ARG A 82 -5.25 22.56 13.36
CA ARG A 82 -6.42 23.39 13.05
C ARG A 82 -6.19 24.16 11.74
N THR A 83 -7.28 24.45 11.02
CA THR A 83 -7.25 25.18 9.76
C THR A 83 -7.18 26.69 9.99
N ASP A 84 -6.02 27.17 10.42
CA ASP A 84 -5.69 28.60 10.56
C ASP A 84 -4.18 28.79 10.39
N LEU A 85 -3.79 30.00 9.98
CA LEU A 85 -2.41 30.27 9.57
C LEU A 85 -1.39 30.00 10.70
N GLU A 86 -1.68 30.45 11.91
CA GLU A 86 -0.75 30.33 13.04
C GLU A 86 -0.56 28.88 13.48
N SER A 87 -1.66 28.10 13.61
CA SER A 87 -1.54 26.67 13.91
C SER A 87 -0.75 25.91 12.83
N ILE A 88 -0.88 26.29 11.56
CA ILE A 88 -0.12 25.68 10.47
C ILE A 88 1.36 26.05 10.55
N LYS A 89 1.70 27.31 10.85
CA LYS A 89 3.09 27.77 11.04
C LYS A 89 3.78 27.01 12.16
N GLU A 90 3.16 26.99 13.34
CA GLU A 90 3.69 26.31 14.53
C GLU A 90 3.93 24.82 14.25
N THR A 91 2.93 24.15 13.68
CA THR A 91 3.02 22.72 13.36
C THR A 91 4.09 22.45 12.29
N ALA A 92 4.16 23.28 11.25
CA ALA A 92 5.15 23.16 10.19
C ALA A 92 6.57 23.32 10.72
N LEU A 93 6.81 24.38 11.51
CA LEU A 93 8.12 24.67 12.09
C LEU A 93 8.57 23.54 13.01
N ALA A 94 7.73 23.16 13.98
CA ALA A 94 8.09 22.15 14.95
C ALA A 94 8.36 20.79 14.28
N SER A 95 7.65 20.47 13.19
CA SER A 95 7.85 19.20 12.49
C SER A 95 9.11 19.20 11.64
N VAL A 96 9.48 20.34 11.04
CA VAL A 96 10.77 20.48 10.33
C VAL A 96 11.92 20.41 11.33
N GLN A 97 11.82 21.09 12.47
CA GLN A 97 12.82 21.08 13.54
C GLN A 97 13.11 19.67 14.09
N GLU A 98 12.11 18.78 14.12
CA GLU A 98 12.29 17.40 14.56
C GLU A 98 13.10 16.53 13.56
N GLN A 99 13.26 16.96 12.30
CA GLN A 99 13.78 16.11 11.23
C GLN A 99 15.03 16.65 10.53
N TYR A 100 15.18 17.98 10.44
CA TYR A 100 16.24 18.58 9.64
C TYR A 100 17.61 18.51 10.31
N LYS A 101 18.64 18.51 9.47
CA LYS A 101 20.04 18.62 9.85
C LYS A 101 20.63 19.89 9.25
N PRO A 102 21.65 20.50 9.89
CA PRO A 102 22.40 21.59 9.28
C PRO A 102 22.91 21.21 7.88
N GLY A 103 22.62 22.05 6.90
CA GLY A 103 22.93 21.87 5.49
C GLY A 103 21.80 21.28 4.64
N ASP A 104 20.71 20.82 5.25
CA ASP A 104 19.56 20.28 4.52
C ASP A 104 18.87 21.36 3.65
N THR A 105 18.13 20.88 2.64
CA THR A 105 17.23 21.70 1.82
C THR A 105 15.77 21.32 2.04
N PHE A 106 14.85 22.26 1.84
CA PHE A 106 13.43 21.97 1.93
C PHE A 106 12.59 22.66 0.88
N LYS A 107 11.36 22.15 0.71
CA LYS A 107 10.32 22.73 -0.12
C LYS A 107 8.97 22.66 0.57
N VAL A 108 8.21 23.74 0.49
CA VAL A 108 6.79 23.75 0.86
C VAL A 108 5.92 23.52 -0.37
N SER A 109 4.89 22.70 -0.25
CA SER A 109 3.88 22.51 -1.29
C SER A 109 2.49 22.40 -0.72
N THR A 110 1.69 23.43 -0.96
CA THR A 110 0.32 23.52 -0.46
C THR A 110 -0.69 22.98 -1.48
N LYS A 111 -1.64 22.18 -1.00
CA LYS A 111 -2.87 21.82 -1.71
C LYS A 111 -4.07 22.35 -0.95
N ARG A 112 -4.75 23.34 -1.53
CA ARG A 112 -6.01 23.89 -1.00
C ARG A 112 -7.22 23.12 -1.52
N ALA A 113 -7.75 22.21 -0.71
CA ALA A 113 -9.09 21.65 -0.92
C ALA A 113 -10.15 22.65 -0.45
N TYR A 114 -9.91 23.32 0.69
CA TYR A 114 -10.74 24.42 1.16
C TYR A 114 -10.43 25.70 0.39
N LYS A 115 -11.35 26.12 -0.49
CA LYS A 115 -11.13 27.27 -1.37
C LYS A 115 -11.40 28.62 -0.70
N GLN A 116 -12.07 28.65 0.45
CA GLN A 116 -12.33 29.89 1.21
C GLN A 116 -11.20 30.26 2.18
N PHE A 117 -10.12 29.46 2.26
CA PHE A 117 -8.95 29.82 3.05
C PHE A 117 -8.30 31.11 2.54
N GLU A 118 -7.91 31.99 3.45
CA GLU A 118 -7.49 33.37 3.19
C GLU A 118 -6.35 33.46 2.17
N LEU A 119 -5.26 32.71 2.40
CA LEU A 119 -4.06 32.74 1.54
C LEU A 119 -4.15 31.74 0.40
N ASN A 120 -3.81 32.17 -0.82
CA ASN A 120 -3.65 31.32 -2.00
C ASN A 120 -2.46 30.37 -1.88
N THR A 121 -2.37 29.38 -2.78
CA THR A 121 -1.34 28.34 -2.70
C THR A 121 0.08 28.93 -2.68
N ASN A 122 0.34 29.97 -3.48
CA ASN A 122 1.67 30.58 -3.57
C ASN A 122 1.97 31.42 -2.33
N GLU A 123 1.00 32.21 -1.87
CA GLU A 123 1.08 32.96 -0.62
C GLU A 123 1.34 32.04 0.57
N MET A 124 0.62 30.92 0.65
CA MET A 124 0.81 29.92 1.71
C MET A 124 2.22 29.32 1.67
N ASN A 125 2.72 28.95 0.49
CA ASN A 125 4.06 28.39 0.36
C ASN A 125 5.14 29.40 0.78
N ALA A 126 4.99 30.67 0.39
CA ALA A 126 5.92 31.74 0.74
C ALA A 126 5.87 32.06 2.24
N GLU A 127 4.67 32.14 2.81
CA GLU A 127 4.47 32.48 4.23
C GLU A 127 5.04 31.39 5.15
N ILE A 128 4.74 30.12 4.88
CA ILE A 128 5.28 29.00 5.66
C ILE A 128 6.78 28.84 5.43
N GLY A 129 7.24 28.93 4.18
CA GLY A 129 8.68 28.85 3.87
C GLY A 129 9.48 29.95 4.56
N GLY A 130 9.00 31.19 4.53
CA GLY A 130 9.61 32.31 5.22
C GLY A 130 9.58 32.17 6.74
N HIS A 131 8.48 31.64 7.30
CA HIS A 131 8.40 31.34 8.73
C HIS A 131 9.42 30.29 9.16
N ILE A 132 9.57 29.20 8.40
CA ILE A 132 10.57 28.17 8.67
C ILE A 132 11.98 28.75 8.61
N LEU A 133 12.33 29.43 7.51
CA LEU A 133 13.67 30.03 7.31
C LEU A 133 14.08 31.00 8.41
N ARG A 134 13.14 31.76 9.00
CA ARG A 134 13.43 32.70 10.08
C ARG A 134 13.69 32.03 11.43
N ASN A 135 13.32 30.75 11.58
CA ASN A 135 13.34 30.02 12.84
C ASN A 135 14.16 28.71 12.78
N THR A 136 14.99 28.56 11.75
CA THR A 136 15.91 27.43 11.59
C THR A 136 17.26 27.94 11.10
N ASP A 137 18.33 27.38 11.63
CA ASP A 137 19.70 27.69 11.19
C ASP A 137 20.17 26.69 10.14
N ASP A 138 20.95 27.14 9.15
CA ASP A 138 21.60 26.30 8.12
C ASP A 138 20.62 25.40 7.35
N LEU A 139 19.42 25.92 7.04
CA LEU A 139 18.39 25.27 6.21
C LEU A 139 18.05 26.18 5.03
N THR A 140 18.05 25.66 3.80
CA THR A 140 17.79 26.47 2.59
C THR A 140 16.69 25.89 1.71
N VAL A 141 16.16 26.68 0.76
CA VAL A 141 15.07 26.23 -0.11
C VAL A 141 15.63 25.65 -1.41
N ASP A 142 15.25 24.40 -1.73
CA ASP A 142 15.40 23.82 -3.08
C ASP A 142 14.02 23.37 -3.61
N VAL A 143 13.56 24.00 -4.69
CA VAL A 143 12.26 23.68 -5.31
C VAL A 143 12.31 22.46 -6.24
N HIS A 144 13.50 21.98 -6.59
CA HIS A 144 13.73 20.90 -7.53
C HIS A 144 13.98 19.57 -6.81
N SER A 145 14.98 19.51 -5.92
CA SER A 145 15.39 18.26 -5.25
C SER A 145 15.57 18.45 -3.73
N PRO A 146 14.51 18.80 -2.99
CA PRO A 146 14.59 19.04 -1.56
C PRO A 146 14.86 17.75 -0.76
N ASP A 147 15.65 17.86 0.30
CA ASP A 147 15.80 16.79 1.30
C ASP A 147 14.50 16.60 2.10
N ILE A 148 13.82 17.70 2.43
CA ILE A 148 12.54 17.73 3.14
C ILE A 148 11.44 18.31 2.25
N HIS A 149 10.42 17.50 1.93
CA HIS A 149 9.25 17.97 1.20
C HIS A 149 8.04 18.15 2.12
N LEU A 150 7.92 19.33 2.72
CA LEU A 150 6.74 19.68 3.52
C LEU A 150 5.53 19.92 2.61
N ARG A 151 4.61 18.96 2.60
CA ARG A 151 3.33 19.07 1.89
C ARG A 151 2.22 19.42 2.87
N ILE A 152 1.52 20.51 2.59
CA ILE A 152 0.43 21.02 3.43
C ILE A 152 -0.88 20.81 2.68
N GLU A 153 -1.84 20.15 3.31
CA GLU A 153 -3.19 20.04 2.76
C GLU A 153 -4.22 20.70 3.65
N ILE A 154 -4.74 21.81 3.15
CA ILE A 154 -5.71 22.65 3.84
C ILE A 154 -7.12 22.19 3.49
N ARG A 155 -7.87 21.77 4.50
CA ARG A 155 -9.29 21.39 4.41
C ARG A 155 -10.11 22.19 5.40
N GLU A 156 -11.42 22.19 5.22
CA GLU A 156 -12.36 22.94 6.05
C GLU A 156 -12.31 22.46 7.51
N ASP A 157 -12.20 21.14 7.72
CA ASP A 157 -12.20 20.50 9.03
C ASP A 157 -10.83 20.51 9.72
N ALA A 158 -9.75 20.34 8.97
CA ALA A 158 -8.38 20.31 9.50
C ALA A 158 -7.33 20.49 8.40
N THR A 159 -6.10 20.85 8.82
CA THR A 159 -4.93 20.83 7.95
C THR A 159 -4.03 19.64 8.28
N TYR A 160 -3.51 19.00 7.24
CA TYR A 160 -2.60 17.86 7.34
C TYR A 160 -1.24 18.21 6.76
N LEU A 161 -0.17 17.94 7.50
CA LEU A 161 1.21 18.17 7.11
C LEU A 161 1.94 16.83 6.97
N THR A 162 2.66 16.63 5.86
CA THR A 162 3.45 15.42 5.60
C THR A 162 4.83 15.78 5.07
N PHE A 163 5.87 15.04 5.43
CA PHE A 163 7.28 15.39 5.16
C PHE A 163 7.99 14.41 4.22
N ARG A 164 7.57 13.14 4.27
CA ARG A 164 8.16 12.05 3.51
C ARG A 164 7.08 11.16 2.91
N ASP A 165 7.16 10.94 1.61
CA ASP A 165 6.30 10.00 0.89
C ASP A 165 6.99 8.64 0.83
N GLU A 166 6.46 7.65 1.53
CA GLU A 166 6.85 6.25 1.33
C GLU A 166 6.10 5.68 0.13
N LYS A 167 6.82 4.98 -0.75
CA LYS A 167 6.21 4.31 -1.90
C LYS A 167 5.44 3.08 -1.42
N GLY A 168 4.20 2.95 -1.89
CA GLY A 168 3.41 1.74 -1.74
C GLY A 168 3.66 0.74 -2.87
N ALA A 169 2.97 -0.40 -2.82
CA ALA A 169 3.12 -1.47 -3.81
C ALA A 169 2.57 -1.10 -5.21
N GLY A 170 1.77 -0.02 -5.31
CA GLY A 170 1.07 0.37 -6.52
C GLY A 170 0.04 -0.66 -6.97
N GLY A 171 -0.28 -0.68 -8.26
CA GLY A 171 -1.26 -1.62 -8.81
C GLY A 171 -2.70 -1.34 -8.37
N LEU A 172 -3.52 -2.39 -8.36
CA LEU A 172 -4.95 -2.32 -8.02
C LEU A 172 -5.25 -3.12 -6.74
N PRO A 173 -6.24 -2.71 -5.93
CA PRO A 173 -6.67 -3.47 -4.76
C PRO A 173 -7.05 -4.90 -5.14
N VAL A 174 -6.47 -5.90 -4.46
CA VAL A 174 -6.79 -7.33 -4.63
C VAL A 174 -8.31 -7.57 -4.56
N GLY A 175 -8.83 -8.27 -5.56
CA GLY A 175 -10.24 -8.57 -5.80
C GLY A 175 -11.09 -7.45 -6.42
N SER A 176 -10.49 -6.34 -6.83
CA SER A 176 -11.17 -5.32 -7.65
C SER A 176 -11.30 -5.71 -9.13
N GLY A 177 -10.48 -6.65 -9.59
CA GLY A 177 -10.46 -7.19 -10.96
C GLY A 177 -11.20 -8.52 -11.12
N GLY A 178 -11.94 -8.98 -10.11
CA GLY A 178 -12.57 -10.30 -10.10
C GLY A 178 -11.70 -11.36 -9.43
N LYS A 179 -11.98 -12.63 -9.75
CA LYS A 179 -11.41 -13.80 -9.09
C LYS A 179 -10.85 -14.78 -10.11
N ALA A 180 -9.71 -15.39 -9.79
CA ALA A 180 -9.04 -16.36 -10.67
C ALA A 180 -8.48 -17.55 -9.88
N MET A 181 -8.32 -18.68 -10.57
CA MET A 181 -7.60 -19.83 -10.06
C MET A 181 -6.12 -19.72 -10.46
N LEU A 182 -5.22 -19.86 -9.50
CA LEU A 182 -3.78 -19.95 -9.70
C LEU A 182 -3.35 -21.40 -9.59
N MET A 183 -2.85 -21.98 -10.67
CA MET A 183 -2.13 -23.26 -10.57
C MET A 183 -0.78 -23.02 -9.93
N ILE A 184 -0.62 -23.48 -8.69
CA ILE A 184 0.59 -23.29 -7.89
C ILE A 184 1.40 -24.58 -7.83
N SER A 185 2.70 -24.45 -8.03
CA SER A 185 3.68 -25.52 -7.96
C SER A 185 4.78 -25.15 -6.95
N GLY A 186 5.64 -26.10 -6.61
CA GLY A 186 6.84 -25.84 -5.81
C GLY A 186 7.95 -25.09 -6.56
N GLY A 187 7.70 -24.65 -7.80
CA GLY A 187 8.62 -23.84 -8.61
C GLY A 187 8.57 -22.36 -8.25
N ILE A 188 9.39 -21.55 -8.92
CA ILE A 188 9.50 -20.10 -8.66
C ILE A 188 8.44 -19.32 -9.45
N ASP A 189 8.04 -19.82 -10.62
CA ASP A 189 7.25 -19.06 -11.58
C ASP A 189 5.80 -18.85 -11.14
N SER A 190 5.14 -19.90 -10.63
CA SER A 190 3.71 -19.82 -10.31
C SER A 190 3.40 -18.89 -9.12
N PRO A 191 4.19 -18.82 -8.03
CA PRO A 191 4.01 -17.77 -7.02
C PRO A 191 4.22 -16.36 -7.59
N VAL A 192 5.20 -16.17 -8.46
CA VAL A 192 5.45 -14.86 -9.11
C VAL A 192 4.28 -14.47 -10.02
N ALA A 193 3.73 -15.43 -10.78
CA ALA A 193 2.51 -15.21 -11.56
C ALA A 193 1.33 -14.80 -10.66
N GLY A 194 1.17 -15.47 -9.50
CA GLY A 194 0.19 -15.11 -8.48
C GLY A 194 0.36 -13.67 -7.97
N PHE A 195 1.59 -13.27 -7.65
CA PHE A 195 1.92 -11.91 -7.23
C PHE A 195 1.51 -10.87 -8.28
N TYR A 196 1.85 -11.08 -9.56
CA TYR A 196 1.47 -10.15 -10.63
C TYR A 196 -0.03 -10.13 -10.89
N ALA A 197 -0.72 -11.27 -10.79
CA ALA A 197 -2.18 -11.34 -10.88
C ALA A 197 -2.85 -10.51 -9.77
N MET A 198 -2.40 -10.70 -8.52
CA MET A 198 -2.87 -9.92 -7.37
C MET A 198 -2.58 -8.43 -7.53
N LYS A 199 -1.41 -8.06 -8.06
CA LYS A 199 -1.04 -6.65 -8.34
C LYS A 199 -1.97 -5.98 -9.34
N ARG A 200 -2.57 -6.74 -10.26
CA ARG A 200 -3.62 -6.27 -11.19
C ARG A 200 -5.03 -6.34 -10.60
N GLY A 201 -5.14 -6.62 -9.30
CA GLY A 201 -6.40 -6.60 -8.58
C GLY A 201 -7.18 -7.90 -8.63
N LEU A 202 -6.61 -9.03 -9.07
CA LEU A 202 -7.29 -10.33 -9.00
C LEU A 202 -7.24 -10.89 -7.58
N GLU A 203 -8.38 -11.35 -7.07
CA GLU A 203 -8.43 -12.29 -5.95
C GLU A 203 -8.03 -13.67 -6.47
N ILE A 204 -7.13 -14.37 -5.78
CA ILE A 204 -6.65 -15.68 -6.21
C ILE A 204 -7.09 -16.77 -5.25
N GLU A 205 -7.51 -17.91 -5.80
CA GLU A 205 -7.49 -19.19 -5.10
C GLU A 205 -6.43 -20.07 -5.75
N ALA A 206 -5.63 -20.73 -4.93
CA ALA A 206 -4.54 -21.57 -5.41
C ALA A 206 -5.00 -23.01 -5.56
N VAL A 207 -4.65 -23.68 -6.65
CA VAL A 207 -4.84 -25.12 -6.85
C VAL A 207 -3.50 -25.80 -7.04
N HIS A 208 -3.27 -26.85 -6.27
CA HIS A 208 -2.07 -27.67 -6.34
C HIS A 208 -2.47 -29.12 -6.54
N PHE A 209 -1.85 -29.78 -7.51
CA PHE A 209 -2.07 -31.19 -7.79
C PHE A 209 -0.99 -32.02 -7.12
N PHE A 210 -1.42 -32.94 -6.27
CA PHE A 210 -0.54 -33.75 -5.44
C PHE A 210 -0.70 -35.24 -5.80
N SER A 211 0.40 -35.89 -6.13
CA SER A 211 0.43 -37.27 -6.65
C SER A 211 1.39 -38.15 -5.84
N PRO A 212 1.11 -38.47 -4.56
CA PRO A 212 1.92 -39.44 -3.82
C PRO A 212 1.82 -40.84 -4.47
N PRO A 213 2.89 -41.65 -4.50
CA PRO A 213 4.22 -41.40 -3.93
C PRO A 213 5.17 -40.60 -4.86
N TYR A 214 4.76 -40.29 -6.10
CA TYR A 214 5.58 -39.57 -7.09
C TYR A 214 5.96 -38.16 -6.65
N THR A 215 5.15 -37.54 -5.78
CA THR A 215 5.45 -36.26 -5.12
C THR A 215 5.52 -36.43 -3.60
N SER A 216 6.53 -35.80 -2.98
CA SER A 216 6.74 -35.89 -1.52
C SER A 216 5.88 -34.90 -0.72
N GLU A 217 5.62 -35.21 0.55
CA GLU A 217 4.98 -34.26 1.48
C GLU A 217 5.79 -32.96 1.62
N ARG A 218 7.12 -33.01 1.46
CA ARG A 218 7.96 -31.79 1.44
C ARG A 218 7.61 -30.88 0.26
N ALA A 219 7.32 -31.43 -0.92
CA ALA A 219 6.90 -30.64 -2.07
C ALA A 219 5.55 -29.95 -1.83
N LYS A 220 4.60 -30.66 -1.20
CA LYS A 220 3.32 -30.10 -0.77
C LYS A 220 3.50 -29.00 0.29
N GLN A 221 4.37 -29.20 1.29
CA GLN A 221 4.67 -28.17 2.29
C GLN A 221 5.27 -26.91 1.66
N LYS A 222 6.17 -27.08 0.69
CA LYS A 222 6.75 -25.95 -0.06
C LYS A 222 5.65 -25.10 -0.73
N VAL A 223 4.63 -25.74 -1.31
CA VAL A 223 3.49 -25.04 -1.92
C VAL A 223 2.65 -24.29 -0.89
N ILE A 224 2.43 -24.89 0.28
CA ILE A 224 1.73 -24.25 1.40
C ILE A 224 2.50 -22.99 1.83
N ASP A 225 3.82 -23.09 2.01
CA ASP A 225 4.66 -21.98 2.44
C ASP A 225 4.71 -20.85 1.39
N LEU A 226 4.80 -21.19 0.10
CA LEU A 226 4.74 -20.23 -1.00
C LEU A 226 3.37 -19.52 -1.04
N THR A 227 2.28 -20.27 -0.88
CA THR A 227 0.92 -19.70 -0.83
C THR A 227 0.76 -18.77 0.37
N LYS A 228 1.29 -19.16 1.54
CA LYS A 228 1.30 -18.33 2.75
C LYS A 228 2.09 -17.04 2.59
N ARG A 229 3.18 -17.05 1.82
CA ARG A 229 3.92 -15.80 1.52
C ARG A 229 3.10 -14.83 0.67
N LEU A 230 2.23 -15.33 -0.21
CA LEU A 230 1.37 -14.48 -1.04
C LEU A 230 0.28 -13.75 -0.23
N THR A 231 -0.15 -14.28 0.92
CA THR A 231 -1.16 -13.63 1.77
C THR A 231 -0.70 -12.27 2.32
N ALA A 232 0.62 -12.04 2.38
CA ALA A 232 1.20 -10.74 2.77
C ALA A 232 0.79 -9.59 1.83
N PHE A 233 0.38 -9.89 0.60
CA PHE A 233 -0.02 -8.90 -0.42
C PHE A 233 -1.54 -8.73 -0.54
N GLY A 234 -2.32 -9.50 0.22
CA GLY A 234 -3.77 -9.35 0.22
C GLY A 234 -4.52 -10.56 0.77
N GLY A 235 -4.92 -10.46 2.04
CA GLY A 235 -5.92 -11.32 2.65
C GLY A 235 -5.60 -12.80 2.66
N ASP A 236 -6.64 -13.62 2.82
CA ASP A 236 -6.53 -15.07 2.87
C ASP A 236 -6.57 -15.67 1.47
N ILE A 237 -5.76 -16.70 1.22
CA ILE A 237 -5.76 -17.46 -0.04
C ILE A 237 -6.22 -18.87 0.27
N LYS A 238 -7.30 -19.30 -0.38
CA LYS A 238 -7.75 -20.69 -0.31
C LYS A 238 -6.84 -21.55 -1.17
N LEU A 239 -6.25 -22.58 -0.58
CA LEU A 239 -5.41 -23.57 -1.27
C LEU A 239 -6.15 -24.89 -1.40
N HIS A 240 -6.41 -25.30 -2.63
CA HIS A 240 -7.01 -26.58 -2.97
C HIS A 240 -5.90 -27.59 -3.27
N ILE A 241 -5.80 -28.65 -2.47
CA ILE A 241 -4.90 -29.77 -2.73
C ILE A 241 -5.71 -30.88 -3.40
N VAL A 242 -5.44 -31.11 -4.69
CA VAL A 242 -6.19 -32.06 -5.51
C VAL A 242 -5.39 -33.36 -5.66
N PRO A 243 -5.89 -34.51 -5.19
CA PRO A 243 -5.26 -35.81 -5.42
C PRO A 243 -5.22 -36.14 -6.92
N PHE A 244 -4.04 -36.43 -7.46
CA PHE A 244 -3.87 -36.62 -8.90
C PHE A 244 -3.20 -37.93 -9.31
N THR A 245 -2.74 -38.75 -8.36
CA THR A 245 -2.06 -40.03 -8.63
C THR A 245 -2.81 -40.92 -9.62
N LYS A 246 -4.10 -41.22 -9.35
CA LYS A 246 -4.89 -42.13 -10.20
C LYS A 246 -5.01 -41.64 -11.64
N THR A 247 -5.25 -40.35 -11.83
CA THR A 247 -5.37 -39.78 -13.17
C THR A 247 -4.02 -39.75 -13.87
N GLN A 248 -2.94 -39.44 -13.16
CA GLN A 248 -1.57 -39.47 -13.69
C GLN A 248 -1.18 -40.87 -14.16
N GLU A 249 -1.46 -41.91 -13.37
CA GLU A 249 -1.21 -43.31 -13.75
C GLU A 249 -2.04 -43.74 -14.98
N LEU A 250 -3.28 -43.25 -15.10
CA LEU A 250 -4.12 -43.53 -16.27
C LEU A 250 -3.57 -42.84 -17.52
N ILE A 251 -3.15 -41.57 -17.42
CA ILE A 251 -2.50 -40.84 -18.53
C ILE A 251 -1.26 -41.60 -18.98
N GLN A 252 -0.40 -42.02 -18.05
CA GLN A 252 0.82 -42.77 -18.38
C GLN A 252 0.53 -44.10 -19.09
N LYS A 253 -0.57 -44.78 -18.74
CA LYS A 253 -0.96 -46.06 -19.34
C LYS A 253 -1.59 -45.92 -20.73
N GLN A 254 -2.30 -44.82 -20.98
CA GLN A 254 -3.18 -44.69 -22.16
C GLN A 254 -2.69 -43.69 -23.20
N ILE A 255 -1.82 -42.76 -22.81
CA ILE A 255 -1.32 -41.69 -23.70
C ILE A 255 0.11 -42.02 -24.12
N PRO A 256 0.46 -41.88 -25.42
CA PRO A 256 1.83 -42.04 -25.88
C PRO A 256 2.81 -41.18 -25.09
N GLU A 257 4.00 -41.73 -24.81
CA GLU A 257 4.97 -41.11 -23.89
C GLU A 257 5.35 -39.68 -24.30
N ASN A 258 5.51 -39.44 -25.61
CA ASN A 258 5.81 -38.11 -26.16
C ASN A 258 4.70 -37.06 -25.93
N TYR A 259 3.49 -37.47 -25.57
CA TYR A 259 2.37 -36.59 -25.21
C TYR A 259 2.02 -36.61 -23.72
N SER A 260 2.55 -37.56 -22.94
CA SER A 260 2.19 -37.75 -21.52
C SER A 260 2.39 -36.48 -20.69
N MET A 261 3.52 -35.77 -20.86
CA MET A 261 3.77 -34.50 -20.17
C MET A 261 2.75 -33.43 -20.56
N THR A 262 2.44 -33.29 -21.85
CA THR A 262 1.46 -32.31 -22.34
C THR A 262 0.05 -32.63 -21.85
N ALA A 263 -0.35 -33.90 -21.86
CA ALA A 263 -1.64 -34.36 -21.33
C ALA A 263 -1.77 -34.16 -19.80
N THR A 264 -0.63 -34.11 -19.11
CA THR A 264 -0.55 -33.84 -17.66
C THR A 264 -0.57 -32.34 -17.34
N ARG A 265 -0.21 -31.48 -18.31
CA ARG A 265 -0.31 -30.01 -18.18
C ARG A 265 -1.77 -29.59 -18.21
N ARG A 266 -2.10 -28.63 -17.35
CA ARG A 266 -3.43 -28.05 -17.20
C ARG A 266 -3.33 -26.55 -17.36
#